data_AF-A0A942MXZ6-F1
#
_entry.id   AF-A0A942MXZ6-F1
#
_cell.length_a   1.000
_cell.length_b   1.000
_cell.length_c   1.000
_cell.angle_alpha   90.00
_cell.angle_beta   90.00
_cell.angle_gamma   90.00
#
_symmetry.space_group_name_H-M   'P 1'
#
loop_
_entity.id
_entity.type
_entity.pdbx_description
1 polymer ?
#
loop_
_entity_poly.entity_id
_entity_poly.type
_entity_poly.pdbx_seq_one_letter_code
_entity_poly.pdbx_strand_id
1 'polypeptide(L)'
;MARQKYVFNQKSLSYELYRVTWKQRLFGVLSYILTTGAFAAVFVFIAFHFFGSPKERMQKRELDFLKLQYEFMSNRLESMDKLVADLQQRDDYIYRTIFEAEPIPSSVRRAGFGGA
;
A
#
# COMPACT_ATOMS: atom_id res chain seq x y z
N MET A 1 14.00 37.25 -41.03
CA MET A 1 13.05 36.97 -42.13
C MET A 1 12.73 35.47 -42.13
N ALA A 2 11.46 35.08 -42.12
CA ALA A 2 11.08 33.65 -42.09
C ALA A 2 11.38 33.00 -43.45
N ARG A 3 12.13 31.89 -43.46
CA ARG A 3 12.42 31.13 -44.69
C ARG A 3 11.14 30.50 -45.22
N GLN A 4 10.67 30.95 -46.38
CA GLN A 4 9.48 30.41 -47.03
C GLN A 4 9.87 29.13 -47.79
N LYS A 5 9.15 28.03 -47.54
CA LYS A 5 9.33 26.77 -48.28
C LYS A 5 8.55 26.83 -49.59
N TYR A 6 9.22 26.56 -50.70
CA TYR A 6 8.62 26.47 -52.03
C TYR A 6 8.57 25.02 -52.48
N VAL A 7 7.49 24.63 -53.17
CA VAL A 7 7.32 23.30 -53.75
C VAL A 7 7.07 23.47 -55.24
N PHE A 8 7.72 22.63 -56.05
CA PHE A 8 7.57 22.67 -57.51
C PHE A 8 6.23 22.04 -57.92
N ASN A 9 5.40 22.79 -58.65
CA ASN A 9 4.13 22.30 -59.17
C ASN A 9 4.34 21.79 -60.61
N GLN A 10 4.23 20.46 -60.79
CA GLN A 10 4.46 19.80 -62.08
C GLN A 10 3.46 20.22 -63.17
N LYS A 11 2.30 20.78 -62.80
CA LYS A 11 1.28 21.21 -63.77
C LYS A 11 1.49 22.64 -64.28
N SER A 12 2.04 23.53 -63.45
CA SER A 12 2.31 24.93 -63.81
C SER A 12 3.79 25.20 -64.12
N LEU A 13 4.67 24.19 -63.98
CA LEU A 13 6.13 24.27 -64.14
C LEU A 13 6.77 25.42 -63.32
N SER A 14 6.12 25.82 -62.22
CA SER A 14 6.54 26.95 -61.40
C SER A 14 6.67 26.55 -59.94
N TYR A 15 7.52 27.30 -59.21
CA TYR A 15 7.71 27.13 -57.77
C TYR A 15 6.63 27.91 -57.02
N GLU A 16 5.77 27.19 -56.32
CA GLU A 16 4.69 27.77 -55.52
C GLU A 16 5.01 27.71 -54.02
N LEU A 17 4.52 28.69 -53.28
CA LEU A 17 4.66 28.74 -51.82
C LEU A 17 3.91 27.57 -51.18
N TYR A 18 4.58 26.83 -50.30
CA TYR A 18 3.97 25.73 -49.55
C TYR A 18 2.92 26.27 -48.58
N ARG A 19 1.64 26.21 -48.98
CA ARG A 19 0.51 26.57 -48.14
C ARG A 19 0.02 25.33 -47.39
N VAL A 20 0.29 25.28 -46.10
CA VAL A 20 -0.26 24.24 -45.23
C VAL A 20 -1.77 24.44 -45.12
N THR A 21 -2.54 23.39 -45.43
CA THR A 21 -4.00 23.45 -45.32
C THR A 21 -4.42 23.38 -43.85
N TRP A 22 -5.54 24.02 -43.47
CA TRP A 22 -6.05 23.99 -42.09
C TRP A 22 -6.21 22.56 -41.53
N LYS A 23 -6.65 21.62 -42.38
CA LYS A 23 -6.75 20.19 -42.02
C LYS A 23 -5.39 19.58 -41.68
N GLN A 24 -4.35 19.85 -42.47
CA GLN A 24 -2.99 19.34 -42.21
C GLN A 24 -2.42 19.90 -40.91
N ARG A 25 -2.72 21.16 -40.60
CA ARG A 25 -2.31 21.79 -39.34
C ARG A 25 -3.01 21.15 -38.14
N LEU A 26 -4.32 20.88 -38.27
CA LEU A 26 -5.10 20.19 -37.25
C LEU A 26 -4.58 18.76 -37.00
N PHE A 27 -4.36 17.96 -38.05
CA PHE A 27 -3.81 16.60 -37.92
C PHE A 27 -2.40 16.60 -37.32
N GLY A 28 -1.57 17.59 -37.67
CA GLY A 28 -0.26 17.78 -37.05
C GLY A 28 -0.38 17.97 -35.54
N VAL A 29 -1.22 18.91 -35.10
CA VAL A 29 -1.46 19.15 -33.66
C VAL A 29 -2.01 17.90 -32.96
N LEU A 30 -2.96 17.21 -33.58
CA LEU A 30 -3.55 15.98 -33.03
C LEU A 30 -2.48 14.89 -32.82
N SER A 31 -1.57 14.73 -33.79
CA SER A 31 -0.49 13.74 -33.71
C SER A 31 0.51 14.03 -32.59
N TYR A 32 0.79 15.31 -32.31
CA TYR A 32 1.64 15.73 -31.19
C TYR A 32 0.98 15.46 -29.84
N ILE A 33 -0.33 15.72 -29.72
CA ILE A 33 -1.09 15.44 -28.49
C ILE A 33 -1.10 13.93 -28.22
N LEU A 34 -1.35 13.12 -29.25
CA LEU A 34 -1.36 11.66 -29.13
C LEU A 34 0.00 11.10 -28.70
N THR A 35 1.10 11.52 -29.35
CA THR A 35 2.45 11.05 -28.99
C THR A 35 2.85 11.49 -27.58
N THR A 36 2.56 12.74 -27.20
CA THR A 36 2.85 13.24 -25.85
C THR A 36 2.02 12.52 -24.80
N GLY A 37 0.73 12.30 -25.05
CA GLY A 37 -0.17 11.56 -24.16
C GLY A 37 0.26 10.11 -23.97
N ALA A 38 0.69 9.43 -25.05
CA ALA A 38 1.22 8.07 -24.97
C ALA A 38 2.50 8.02 -24.13
N PHE A 39 3.44 8.95 -24.33
CA PHE A 39 4.65 9.04 -23.50
C PHE A 39 4.33 9.31 -22.03
N ALA A 40 3.38 10.21 -21.74
CA ALA A 40 2.95 10.49 -20.38
C ALA A 40 2.32 9.26 -19.72
N ALA A 41 1.48 8.50 -20.44
CA ALA A 41 0.87 7.28 -19.93
C ALA A 41 1.93 6.22 -19.59
N VAL A 42 2.92 6.01 -20.46
CA VAL A 42 4.05 5.08 -20.20
C VAL A 42 4.86 5.53 -18.99
N PHE A 43 5.16 6.83 -18.89
CA PHE A 43 5.90 7.38 -17.76
C PHE A 43 5.15 7.17 -16.43
N VAL A 44 3.84 7.45 -16.41
CA VAL A 44 2.98 7.24 -15.24
C VAL A 44 2.90 5.75 -14.87
N PHE A 45 2.80 4.87 -15.86
CA PHE A 45 2.79 3.42 -15.63
C PHE A 45 4.10 2.94 -14.97
N ILE A 46 5.25 3.37 -15.49
CA ILE A 46 6.57 3.06 -14.91
C ILE A 46 6.68 3.65 -13.51
N ALA A 47 6.26 4.91 -13.31
CA ALA A 47 6.30 5.57 -12.01
C ALA A 47 5.47 4.80 -10.96
N PHE A 48 4.25 4.38 -11.28
CA PHE A 48 3.44 3.59 -10.36
C PHE A 48 4.00 2.19 -10.12
N HIS A 49 4.61 1.55 -11.12
CA HIS A 49 5.24 0.24 -10.94
C HIS A 49 6.44 0.28 -9.99
N PHE A 50 7.31 1.29 -10.12
CA PHE A 50 8.54 1.37 -9.32
C PHE A 50 8.35 2.03 -7.95
N PHE A 51 7.52 3.08 -7.86
CA PHE A 51 7.35 3.80 -6.60
C PHE A 51 6.21 3.22 -5.74
N GLY A 52 5.37 2.34 -6.29
CA GLY A 52 4.13 1.89 -5.65
C GLY A 52 3.15 3.05 -5.51
N SER A 53 1.84 2.76 -5.43
CA SER A 53 0.89 3.86 -5.24
C SER A 53 1.07 4.47 -3.83
N PRO A 54 0.87 5.78 -3.63
CA PRO A 54 0.87 6.39 -2.30
C PRO A 54 -0.05 5.65 -1.31
N LYS A 55 -1.15 5.10 -1.83
CA LYS A 55 -2.12 4.30 -1.07
C LYS A 55 -1.52 2.99 -0.53
N GLU A 56 -0.75 2.27 -1.34
CA GLU A 56 -0.07 1.04 -0.91
C GLU A 56 0.95 1.31 0.20
N ARG A 57 1.70 2.43 0.08
CA ARG A 57 2.66 2.84 1.11
C ARG A 57 1.97 3.14 2.44
N MET A 58 0.82 3.82 2.41
CA MET A 58 0.02 4.08 3.60
C MET A 58 -0.50 2.79 4.23
N GLN A 59 -1.07 1.89 3.42
CA GLN A 59 -1.57 0.60 3.90
C GLN A 59 -0.46 -0.26 4.51
N LYS A 60 0.74 -0.27 3.91
CA LYS A 60 1.88 -0.99 4.47
C LYS A 60 2.28 -0.46 5.84
N ARG A 61 2.32 0.87 6.01
CA ARG A 61 2.61 1.49 7.31
C ARG A 61 1.56 1.13 8.37
N GLU A 62 0.29 1.14 7.99
CA GLU A 62 -0.80 0.77 8.89
C GLU A 62 -0.71 -0.71 9.30
N LEU A 63 -0.42 -1.62 8.35
CA LEU A 63 -0.16 -3.03 8.64
C LEU A 63 1.03 -3.22 9.59
N ASP A 64 2.13 -2.53 9.35
CA ASP A 64 3.32 -2.64 10.19
C ASP A 64 3.06 -2.10 11.61
N PHE A 65 2.30 -1.01 11.73
CA PHE A 65 1.84 -0.49 13.02
C PHE A 65 0.92 -1.48 13.76
N LEU A 66 -0.02 -2.10 13.04
CA LEU A 66 -0.93 -3.08 13.62
C LEU A 66 -0.17 -4.31 14.13
N LYS A 67 0.81 -4.81 13.37
CA LYS A 67 1.68 -5.92 13.80
C LYS A 67 2.42 -5.59 15.09
N LEU A 68 2.99 -4.39 15.21
CA LEU A 68 3.66 -3.95 16.43
C LEU A 68 2.68 -3.92 17.62
N GLN A 69 1.45 -3.42 17.43
CA GLN A 69 0.45 -3.46 18.50
C GLN A 69 0.13 -4.89 18.93
N TYR A 70 -0.03 -5.81 17.97
CA TYR A 70 -0.26 -7.22 18.28
C TYR A 70 0.90 -7.83 19.07
N GLU A 71 2.13 -7.51 18.71
CA GLU A 71 3.32 -7.96 19.44
C GLU A 71 3.34 -7.44 20.88
N PHE A 72 3.09 -6.15 21.08
CA PHE A 72 2.98 -5.57 22.44
C PHE A 72 1.85 -6.20 23.25
N MET A 73 0.68 -6.42 22.62
CA MET A 73 -0.44 -7.06 23.28
C MET A 73 -0.13 -8.51 23.67
N SER A 74 0.51 -9.27 22.78
CA SER A 74 0.95 -10.65 23.05
C SER A 74 1.92 -10.70 24.24
N ASN A 75 2.93 -9.83 24.24
CA ASN A 75 3.90 -9.75 25.34
C ASN A 75 3.24 -9.38 26.68
N ARG A 76 2.24 -8.49 26.64
CA ARG A 76 1.46 -8.14 27.83
C ARG A 76 0.62 -9.30 28.33
N LEU A 77 -0.04 -10.06 27.44
CA LEU A 77 -0.80 -11.24 27.80
C LEU A 77 0.10 -12.31 28.43
N GLU A 78 1.28 -12.57 27.87
CA GLU A 78 2.25 -13.51 28.44
C GLU A 78 2.70 -13.06 29.85
N SER A 79 2.91 -11.75 30.03
CA SER A 79 3.28 -11.21 31.34
C SER A 79 2.15 -11.35 32.35
N MET A 80 0.90 -11.13 31.94
CA MET A 80 -0.28 -11.32 32.79
C MET A 80 -0.48 -12.79 33.15
N ASP A 81 -0.26 -13.71 32.21
CA ASP A 81 -0.34 -15.15 32.46
C ASP A 81 0.67 -15.61 33.53
N LYS A 82 1.92 -15.13 33.45
CA LYS A 82 2.95 -15.36 34.48
C LYS A 82 2.54 -14.82 35.85
N LEU A 83 1.95 -13.62 35.90
CA LEU A 83 1.47 -13.03 37.16
C LEU A 83 0.32 -13.83 37.76
N VAL A 84 -0.64 -14.27 36.94
CA VAL A 84 -1.77 -15.09 37.40
C VAL A 84 -1.26 -16.45 37.92
N ALA A 85 -0.27 -17.05 37.25
CA ALA A 85 0.36 -18.28 37.71
C ALA A 85 1.05 -18.12 39.07
N ASP A 86 1.78 -17.01 39.29
CA ASP A 86 2.40 -16.71 40.59
C ASP A 86 1.34 -16.49 41.70
N LEU A 87 0.27 -15.76 41.39
CA LEU A 87 -0.85 -15.57 42.33
C LEU A 87 -1.51 -16.90 42.70
N GLN A 88 -1.71 -17.79 41.73
CA GLN A 88 -2.26 -19.11 41.96
C GLN A 88 -1.35 -19.94 42.86
N GLN A 89 -0.03 -19.88 42.65
CA GLN A 89 0.94 -20.57 43.50
C GLN A 89 0.89 -20.05 44.95
N ARG A 90 0.77 -18.74 45.14
CA ARG A 90 0.64 -18.14 46.48
C ARG A 90 -0.68 -18.50 47.16
N ASP A 91 -1.79 -18.54 46.42
CA ASP A 91 -3.07 -19.03 46.94
C ASP A 91 -2.95 -20.46 47.46
N ASP A 92 -2.41 -21.36 46.63
CA ASP A 92 -2.28 -22.77 46.95
C ASP A 92 -1.37 -23.05 48.14
N TYR A 93 -0.20 -22.40 48.22
CA TYR A 93 0.82 -22.74 49.22
C TYR A 93 0.82 -21.86 50.47
N ILE A 94 0.34 -20.61 50.40
CA ILE A 94 0.34 -19.70 51.54
C ILE A 94 -1.06 -19.62 52.14
N TYR A 95 -2.01 -19.08 51.39
CA TYR A 95 -3.33 -18.76 51.95
C TYR A 95 -4.10 -20.02 52.31
N ARG A 96 -4.20 -20.99 51.40
CA ARG A 96 -4.94 -22.24 51.66
C ARG A 96 -4.31 -23.08 52.76
N THR A 97 -2.98 -23.12 52.84
CA THR A 97 -2.26 -23.77 53.94
C THR A 97 -2.57 -23.12 55.29
N ILE A 98 -2.57 -21.78 55.37
CA ILE A 98 -2.89 -21.04 56.62
C ILE A 98 -4.34 -21.29 57.06
N PHE A 99 -5.26 -21.39 56.11
CA PHE A 99 -6.69 -21.60 56.39
C PHE A 99 -7.10 -23.09 56.39
N GLU A 100 -6.15 -24.02 56.31
CA GLU A 100 -6.39 -25.47 56.23
C GLU A 100 -7.42 -25.88 55.17
N ALA A 101 -7.42 -25.16 54.03
CA ALA A 101 -8.33 -25.40 52.92
C ALA A 101 -7.67 -26.24 51.82
N GLU A 102 -8.43 -27.12 51.16
CA GLU A 102 -7.91 -27.90 50.05
C GLU A 102 -7.67 -27.04 48.79
N PRO A 103 -6.61 -27.31 48.01
CA PRO A 103 -6.35 -26.63 46.74
C PRO A 103 -7.41 -26.96 45.70
N ILE A 104 -7.77 -25.97 44.87
CA ILE A 104 -8.78 -26.16 43.81
C ILE A 104 -8.26 -27.17 42.78
N PRO A 105 -9.02 -28.22 42.44
CA PRO A 105 -8.63 -29.18 41.39
C PRO A 105 -8.38 -28.51 40.04
N SER A 106 -7.35 -28.99 39.31
CA SER A 106 -6.98 -28.42 38.00
C SER A 106 -8.07 -28.53 36.93
N SER A 107 -9.00 -29.48 37.08
CA SER A 107 -10.18 -29.65 36.22
C SER A 107 -11.19 -28.50 36.39
N VAL A 108 -11.34 -28.00 37.62
CA VAL A 108 -12.21 -26.87 37.93
C VAL A 108 -11.56 -25.55 37.50
N ARG A 109 -10.25 -25.38 37.70
CA ARG A 109 -9.54 -24.17 37.24
C ARG A 109 -9.52 -24.00 35.73
N ARG A 110 -9.40 -25.10 34.99
CA ARG A 110 -9.37 -25.09 33.52
C ARG A 110 -10.77 -25.21 32.91
N ALA A 111 -11.83 -25.29 33.72
CA ALA A 111 -13.19 -25.31 33.21
C ALA A 111 -13.48 -24.00 32.45
N GLY A 112 -13.86 -24.11 31.18
CA GLY A 112 -14.11 -22.97 30.30
C GLY A 112 -12.92 -22.50 29.46
N PHE A 113 -11.70 -22.97 29.74
CA PHE A 113 -10.52 -22.77 28.89
C PHE A 113 -10.39 -23.95 27.91
N GLY A 114 -11.07 -23.89 26.77
CA GLY A 114 -11.02 -24.96 25.78
C GLY A 114 -12.10 -24.95 24.70
N GLY A 115 -12.78 -23.81 24.49
CA GLY A 115 -13.68 -23.65 23.35
C GLY A 115 -12.88 -23.35 22.08
N ALA A 116 -12.57 -24.39 21.32
CA ALA A 116 -12.17 -24.31 19.91
C ALA A 116 -13.09 -25.23 19.10
#